data_AF-A0AAV0X5W6-F1
#
_entry.id   AF-A0AAV0X5W6-F1
#
_cell.length_a   1.000
_cell.length_b   1.000
_cell.length_c   1.000
_cell.angle_alpha   90.00
_cell.angle_beta   90.00
_cell.angle_gamma   90.00
#
_symmetry.space_group_name_H-M   'P 1'
#
loop_
_entity.id
_entity.type
_entity.pdbx_description
1 polymer ?
#
loop_
_entity_poly.entity_id
_entity_poly.type
_entity_poly.pdbx_seq_one_letter_code
_entity_poly.pdbx_strand_id
1 'polypeptide(L)'
;MPWKQICSTENVKKVIELFPPGCKDFKMNDYDGVIAELKVLDHQCNVKKLDSLTKIFELSEDCKTCLPTANKLCRLVLTAPVSTASNERAFSKLKIVKNYLRSTMGADRLQHLMLLYSNKDILDCIDLKSSVKSWSLLKERRIKI
;
A
#
# COMPACT_ATOMS: atom_id res chain seq x y z
N MET A 1 20.00 -8.90 -21.24
CA MET A 1 19.73 -8.63 -19.82
C MET A 1 18.37 -9.23 -19.46
N PRO A 2 18.28 -10.03 -18.38
CA PRO A 2 17.09 -10.83 -18.04
C PRO A 2 15.83 -10.03 -17.67
N TRP A 3 15.91 -8.71 -17.52
CA TRP A 3 14.76 -7.87 -17.19
C TRP A 3 13.90 -7.44 -18.40
N LYS A 4 14.41 -7.53 -19.63
CA LYS A 4 13.61 -7.19 -20.84
C LYS A 4 12.40 -8.12 -21.04
N GLN A 5 12.47 -9.33 -20.49
CA GLN A 5 11.38 -10.31 -20.48
C GLN A 5 10.33 -10.05 -19.38
N ILE A 6 10.62 -9.12 -18.45
CA ILE A 6 9.74 -8.79 -17.32
C ILE A 6 8.69 -7.74 -17.72
N CYS A 7 8.93 -6.93 -18.74
CA CYS A 7 7.97 -5.92 -19.24
C CYS A 7 6.90 -6.51 -20.20
N SER A 8 6.43 -7.72 -19.94
CA SER A 8 5.26 -8.27 -20.63
C SER A 8 3.98 -7.67 -20.03
N THR A 9 2.95 -7.44 -20.86
CA THR A 9 1.62 -6.97 -20.43
C THR A 9 1.05 -7.82 -19.28
N GLU A 10 1.35 -9.11 -19.29
CA GLU A 10 0.94 -10.07 -18.25
C GLU A 10 1.57 -9.78 -16.89
N ASN A 11 2.84 -9.36 -16.86
CA ASN A 11 3.52 -9.05 -15.61
C ASN A 11 3.03 -7.71 -15.05
N VAL A 12 2.77 -6.73 -15.92
CA VAL A 12 2.15 -5.46 -15.51
C VAL A 12 0.76 -5.73 -14.91
N LYS A 13 -0.04 -6.61 -15.52
CA LYS A 13 -1.33 -7.04 -14.96
C LYS A 13 -1.19 -7.72 -13.60
N LYS A 14 -0.26 -8.68 -13.45
CA LYS A 14 0.01 -9.34 -12.15
C LYS A 14 0.45 -8.34 -11.08
N VAL A 15 1.26 -7.34 -11.45
CA VAL A 15 1.70 -6.30 -10.51
C VAL A 15 0.54 -5.40 -10.10
N ILE A 16 -0.37 -5.07 -11.02
CA ILE A 16 -1.60 -4.33 -10.71
C ILE A 16 -2.51 -5.15 -9.79
N GLU A 17 -2.61 -6.46 -9.99
CA GLU A 17 -3.37 -7.39 -9.14
C GLU A 17 -2.80 -7.60 -7.73
N LEU A 18 -1.49 -7.35 -7.51
CA LEU A 18 -0.86 -7.45 -6.18
C LEU A 18 -1.41 -6.43 -5.16
N PHE A 19 -2.03 -5.36 -5.63
CA PHE A 19 -2.55 -4.30 -4.78
C PHE A 19 -4.08 -4.33 -4.72
N PRO A 20 -4.69 -3.87 -3.61
CA PRO A 20 -6.12 -4.03 -3.38
C PRO A 20 -6.99 -3.34 -4.45
N PRO A 21 -8.05 -4.02 -4.96
CA PRO A 21 -8.95 -3.48 -5.97
C PRO A 21 -9.82 -2.39 -5.37
N GLY A 22 -9.48 -1.13 -5.62
CA GLY A 22 -10.20 0.03 -5.06
C GLY A 22 -9.39 1.31 -5.02
N CYS A 23 -8.07 1.22 -5.19
CA CYS A 23 -7.25 2.42 -5.30
C CYS A 23 -7.46 3.06 -6.69
N LYS A 24 -7.79 4.37 -6.70
CA LYS A 24 -8.20 5.11 -7.91
C LYS A 24 -7.11 5.13 -8.99
N ASP A 25 -5.85 4.95 -8.58
CA ASP A 25 -4.70 4.85 -9.47
C ASP A 25 -4.60 3.51 -10.23
N PHE A 26 -5.45 2.52 -9.95
CA PHE A 26 -5.42 1.18 -10.57
C PHE A 26 -6.32 1.03 -11.80
N LYS A 27 -7.12 2.03 -12.16
CA LYS A 27 -7.90 2.03 -13.41
C LYS A 27 -7.02 2.42 -14.61
N MET A 28 -5.98 1.65 -14.87
CA MET A 28 -5.14 1.82 -16.07
C MET A 28 -5.69 0.91 -17.17
N ASN A 29 -6.51 1.47 -18.06
CA ASN A 29 -7.09 0.73 -19.19
C ASN A 29 -6.16 0.66 -20.40
N ASP A 30 -5.15 1.54 -20.47
CA ASP A 30 -4.22 1.63 -21.59
C ASP A 30 -2.85 1.04 -21.22
N TYR A 31 -2.73 -0.27 -21.39
CA TYR A 31 -1.50 -1.02 -21.11
C TYR A 31 -0.36 -0.69 -22.09
N ASP A 32 -0.69 -0.31 -23.32
CA ASP A 32 0.30 0.03 -24.34
C ASP A 32 0.95 1.38 -24.07
N GLY A 33 0.17 2.37 -23.61
CA GLY A 33 0.70 3.65 -23.14
C GLY A 33 1.67 3.49 -21.97
N VAL A 34 1.33 2.65 -20.99
CA VAL A 34 2.21 2.35 -19.85
C VAL A 34 3.53 1.70 -20.30
N ILE A 35 3.47 0.75 -21.24
CA ILE A 35 4.67 0.09 -21.76
C ILE A 35 5.55 1.06 -22.55
N ALA A 36 4.95 1.97 -23.33
CA ALA A 36 5.68 2.99 -24.06
C ALA A 36 6.41 3.94 -23.11
N GLU A 37 5.72 4.47 -22.09
CA GLU A 37 6.35 5.34 -21.07
C GLU A 37 7.46 4.61 -20.31
N LEU A 38 7.26 3.34 -19.96
CA LEU A 38 8.26 2.54 -19.26
C LEU A 38 9.52 2.31 -20.11
N LYS A 39 9.36 2.08 -21.42
CA LYS A 39 10.48 1.96 -22.36
C LYS A 39 11.25 3.27 -22.51
N VAL A 40 10.55 4.41 -22.50
CA VAL A 40 11.19 5.74 -22.51
C VAL A 40 11.99 5.96 -21.23
N LEU A 41 11.42 5.60 -20.07
CA LEU A 41 12.12 5.70 -18.78
C LEU A 41 13.36 4.80 -18.72
N ASP A 42 13.25 3.57 -19.22
CA ASP A 42 14.38 2.63 -19.34
C ASP A 42 15.50 3.17 -20.22
N HIS A 43 15.15 3.75 -21.38
CA HIS A 43 16.12 4.40 -22.24
C HIS A 43 16.83 5.56 -21.54
N GLN A 44 16.08 6.42 -20.81
CA GLN A 44 16.65 7.51 -20.04
C GLN A 44 17.58 7.04 -18.91
N CYS A 45 17.24 5.92 -18.25
CA CYS A 45 18.07 5.31 -17.22
C CYS A 45 19.39 4.75 -17.79
N ASN A 46 19.33 4.12 -18.97
CA ASN A 46 20.51 3.60 -19.65
C ASN A 46 21.44 4.71 -20.16
N VAL A 47 20.89 5.83 -20.64
CA VAL A 47 21.65 7.01 -21.07
C VAL A 47 22.38 7.67 -19.89
N LYS A 48 21.72 7.77 -18.73
CA LYS A 48 22.32 8.36 -17.52
C LYS A 48 23.12 7.35 -16.68
N LYS A 49 23.15 6.06 -17.07
CA LYS A 49 23.86 4.95 -16.42
C LYS A 49 23.55 4.85 -14.91
N LEU A 50 22.26 4.72 -14.61
CA LEU A 50 21.76 4.62 -13.24
C LEU A 50 21.58 3.16 -12.79
N ASP A 51 22.28 2.79 -11.72
CA ASP A 51 22.20 1.43 -11.15
C ASP A 51 21.38 1.37 -9.84
N SER A 52 20.92 2.52 -9.33
CA SER A 52 20.24 2.63 -8.03
C SER A 52 18.78 3.04 -8.18
N LEU A 53 17.88 2.29 -7.52
CA LEU A 53 16.42 2.54 -7.51
C LEU A 53 16.05 3.96 -7.06
N THR A 54 16.79 4.55 -6.11
CA THR A 54 16.56 5.92 -5.61
C THR A 54 16.76 6.96 -6.70
N LYS A 55 17.82 6.81 -7.50
CA LYS A 55 18.12 7.73 -8.60
C LYS A 55 17.11 7.57 -9.75
N ILE A 56 16.63 6.34 -10.01
CA ILE A 56 15.60 6.09 -11.02
C ILE A 56 14.31 6.79 -10.63
N PHE A 57 13.99 6.79 -9.33
CA PHE A 57 12.85 7.50 -8.79
C PHE A 57 12.97 9.02 -8.92
N GLU A 58 14.13 9.60 -8.62
CA GLU A 58 14.38 11.03 -8.81
C GLU A 58 14.15 11.45 -10.26
N LEU A 59 14.68 10.70 -11.23
CA LEU A 59 14.44 10.96 -12.66
C LEU A 59 12.96 10.85 -13.05
N SER A 60 12.27 9.86 -12.48
CA SER A 60 10.84 9.68 -12.67
C SER A 60 10.05 10.86 -12.09
N GLU A 61 10.47 11.42 -10.96
CA GLU A 61 9.84 12.60 -10.35
C GLU A 61 10.07 13.87 -11.17
N ASP A 62 11.29 14.06 -11.70
CA ASP A 62 11.60 15.16 -12.62
C ASP A 62 10.76 15.08 -13.91
N CYS A 63 10.50 13.87 -14.40
CA CYS A 63 9.75 13.63 -15.64
C CYS A 63 8.25 13.40 -15.42
N LYS A 64 7.71 13.70 -14.23
CA LYS A 64 6.31 13.39 -13.86
C LYS A 64 5.26 14.01 -14.77
N THR A 65 5.55 15.16 -15.38
CA THR A 65 4.65 15.83 -16.34
C THR A 65 4.63 15.14 -17.69
N CYS A 66 5.72 14.48 -18.07
CA CYS A 66 5.90 13.81 -19.36
C CYS A 66 5.58 12.31 -19.30
N LEU A 67 5.80 11.68 -18.14
CA LEU A 67 5.64 10.24 -17.91
C LEU A 67 4.79 9.99 -16.63
N PRO A 68 3.52 10.40 -16.62
CA PRO A 68 2.69 10.34 -15.44
C PRO A 68 2.35 8.90 -15.01
N THR A 69 2.26 7.96 -15.95
CA THR A 69 1.89 6.57 -15.62
C THR A 69 3.10 5.77 -15.17
N ALA A 70 4.26 5.97 -15.79
CA ALA A 70 5.51 5.36 -15.33
C ALA A 70 5.89 5.84 -13.92
N ASN A 71 5.72 7.13 -13.61
CA ASN A 71 6.00 7.65 -12.26
C ASN A 71 5.12 6.99 -11.19
N LYS A 72 3.82 6.86 -11.46
CA LYS A 72 2.90 6.15 -10.56
C LYS A 72 3.34 4.71 -10.33
N LEU A 73 3.75 4.01 -11.37
CA LEU A 73 4.24 2.63 -11.25
C LEU A 73 5.54 2.56 -10.42
N CYS A 74 6.49 3.47 -10.62
CA CYS A 74 7.70 3.54 -9.81
C CYS A 74 7.38 3.79 -8.32
N ARG A 75 6.43 4.69 -8.01
CA ARG A 75 5.95 4.90 -6.64
C ARG A 75 5.34 3.63 -6.06
N LEU A 76 4.51 2.94 -6.83
CA LEU A 76 3.89 1.69 -6.39
C LEU A 76 4.93 0.63 -6.05
N VAL A 77 5.92 0.43 -6.92
CA VAL A 77 7.02 -0.52 -6.68
C VAL A 77 7.82 -0.16 -5.43
N LEU A 78 8.04 1.13 -5.15
CA LEU A 78 8.71 1.57 -3.93
C LEU A 78 7.86 1.41 -2.66
N THR A 79 6.54 1.59 -2.76
CA THR A 79 5.60 1.35 -1.65
C THR A 79 5.26 -0.13 -1.49
N ALA A 80 5.56 -0.96 -2.48
CA ALA A 80 5.36 -2.39 -2.39
C ALA A 80 6.22 -2.90 -1.22
N PRO A 81 5.65 -3.70 -0.30
CA PRO A 81 6.43 -4.26 0.79
C PRO A 81 7.47 -5.23 0.18
N VAL A 82 8.72 -4.76 0.09
CA VAL A 82 9.86 -5.59 -0.38
C VAL A 82 10.14 -6.73 0.60
N SER A 83 9.71 -6.60 1.87
CA SER A 83 9.80 -7.67 2.87
C SER A 83 8.44 -7.95 3.52
N THR A 84 8.03 -9.21 3.51
CA THR A 84 6.88 -9.73 4.28
C THR A 84 7.21 -9.87 5.77
N ALA A 85 8.49 -9.76 6.15
CA ALA A 85 9.00 -10.02 7.50
C ALA A 85 8.35 -9.15 8.58
N SER A 86 8.02 -7.88 8.30
CA SER A 86 7.34 -7.01 9.28
C SER A 86 5.92 -7.52 9.58
N ASN A 87 5.19 -7.94 8.54
CA ASN A 87 3.86 -8.50 8.67
C ASN A 87 3.92 -9.87 9.37
N GLU A 88 4.87 -10.73 9.03
CA GLU A 88 5.10 -12.02 9.70
C GLU A 88 5.42 -11.86 11.19
N ARG A 89 6.23 -10.84 11.54
CA ARG A 89 6.53 -10.51 12.94
C ARG A 89 5.27 -10.08 13.69
N ALA A 90 4.42 -9.27 13.07
CA ALA A 90 3.14 -8.87 13.64
C ALA A 90 2.19 -10.07 13.84
N PHE A 91 2.10 -10.97 12.85
CA PHE A 91 1.29 -12.20 12.95
C PHE A 91 1.82 -13.18 14.00
N SER A 92 3.15 -13.27 14.17
CA SER A 92 3.76 -14.07 15.24
C SER A 92 3.37 -13.54 16.63
N LYS A 93 3.44 -12.22 16.82
CA LYS A 93 2.97 -11.59 18.07
C LYS A 93 1.47 -11.76 18.28
N LEU A 94 0.67 -11.66 17.22
CA LEU A 94 -0.78 -11.91 17.27
C LEU A 94 -1.10 -13.35 17.73
N LYS A 95 -0.35 -14.33 17.21
CA LYS A 95 -0.47 -15.74 17.63
C LYS A 95 -0.17 -15.92 19.10
N ILE A 96 0.86 -15.24 19.63
CA ILE A 96 1.19 -15.24 21.06
C ILE A 96 0.04 -14.64 21.86
N VAL A 97 -0.47 -13.47 21.49
CA VAL A 97 -1.58 -12.81 22.19
C VAL A 97 -2.82 -13.72 22.26
N LYS A 98 -3.19 -14.35 21.14
CA LYS A 98 -4.37 -15.23 21.07
C LYS A 98 -4.20 -16.51 21.89
N ASN A 99 -3.03 -17.16 21.80
CA ASN A 99 -2.80 -18.45 22.44
C ASN A 99 -2.43 -18.31 23.92
N TYR A 100 -1.55 -17.36 24.28
CA TYR A 100 -1.09 -17.17 25.65
C TYR A 100 -2.22 -16.71 26.58
N LEU A 101 -3.06 -15.77 26.12
CA LEU A 101 -4.19 -15.29 26.91
C LEU A 101 -5.41 -16.23 26.87
N ARG A 102 -5.36 -17.31 26.06
CA ARG A 102 -6.53 -18.18 25.75
C ARG A 102 -7.80 -17.35 25.54
N SER A 103 -7.70 -16.25 24.80
CA SER A 103 -8.81 -15.30 24.70
C SER A 103 -9.94 -15.93 23.88
N THR A 104 -11.14 -16.03 24.44
CA THR A 104 -12.38 -16.29 23.69
C THR A 104 -12.85 -15.08 22.87
N MET A 105 -11.96 -14.12 22.62
CA MET A 105 -12.26 -12.90 21.88
C MET A 105 -12.54 -13.23 20.42
N GLY A 106 -13.70 -12.77 19.92
CA GLY A 106 -14.08 -12.92 18.52
C GLY A 106 -13.06 -12.28 17.57
N ALA A 107 -12.93 -12.86 16.37
CA ALA A 107 -11.97 -12.42 15.36
C ALA A 107 -12.15 -10.92 15.02
N ASP A 108 -13.40 -10.46 14.89
CA ASP A 108 -13.71 -9.07 14.55
C ASP A 108 -13.21 -8.11 15.62
N ARG A 109 -13.45 -8.41 16.91
CA ARG A 109 -12.99 -7.58 18.01
C ARG A 109 -11.46 -7.51 18.06
N LEU A 110 -10.77 -8.64 17.83
CA LEU A 110 -9.30 -8.68 17.78
C LEU A 110 -8.76 -7.84 16.62
N GLN A 111 -9.37 -7.95 15.44
CA GLN A 111 -8.98 -7.19 14.26
C GLN A 111 -9.14 -5.69 14.50
N HIS A 112 -10.26 -5.25 15.06
CA HIS A 112 -10.48 -3.84 15.40
C HIS A 112 -9.44 -3.33 16.40
N LEU A 113 -9.10 -4.11 17.43
CA LEU A 113 -8.07 -3.72 18.40
C LEU A 113 -6.67 -3.63 17.77
N MET A 114 -6.33 -4.55 16.88
CA MET A 114 -5.05 -4.52 16.15
C MET A 114 -4.98 -3.33 15.20
N LEU A 115 -6.09 -2.99 14.53
CA LEU A 115 -6.20 -1.80 13.70
C LEU A 115 -5.98 -0.53 14.52
N LEU A 116 -6.61 -0.44 15.71
CA LEU A 116 -6.44 0.69 16.61
C LEU A 116 -4.97 0.80 17.07
N TYR A 117 -4.36 -0.33 17.48
CA TYR A 117 -2.96 -0.34 17.90
C TYR A 117 -2.00 0.09 16.78
N SER A 118 -2.23 -0.37 15.56
CA SER A 118 -1.39 0.00 14.40
C SER A 118 -1.53 1.46 13.99
N ASN A 119 -2.67 2.10 14.29
CA ASN A 119 -2.92 3.50 13.97
C ASN A 119 -2.88 4.38 15.23
N LYS A 120 -2.16 3.95 16.27
CA LYS A 120 -2.11 4.65 17.55
C LYS A 120 -1.66 6.11 17.39
N ASP A 121 -0.68 6.37 16.55
CA ASP A 121 -0.17 7.72 16.29
C ASP A 121 -1.26 8.67 15.77
N ILE A 122 -2.20 8.14 14.99
CA ILE A 122 -3.35 8.90 14.48
C ILE A 122 -4.41 9.04 15.58
N LEU A 123 -4.66 7.97 16.34
CA LEU A 123 -5.63 7.98 17.44
C LEU A 123 -5.24 8.92 18.58
N ASP A 124 -3.95 9.08 18.85
CA ASP A 124 -3.44 10.00 19.88
C ASP A 124 -3.74 11.47 19.51
N CYS A 125 -3.93 11.76 18.22
CA CYS A 125 -4.39 13.07 17.74
C CYS A 125 -5.91 13.26 17.80
N ILE A 126 -6.69 12.20 18.04
CA ILE A 126 -8.16 12.26 18.10
C ILE A 126 -8.58 12.58 19.54
N ASP A 127 -9.39 13.62 19.71
CA ASP A 127 -9.98 13.91 21.01
C ASP A 127 -11.11 12.90 21.35
N LEU A 128 -10.74 11.89 22.13
CA LEU A 128 -11.67 10.90 22.66
C LEU A 128 -12.78 11.55 23.50
N LYS A 129 -12.52 12.68 24.18
CA LYS A 129 -13.54 13.32 25.03
C LYS A 129 -14.66 13.92 24.19
N SER A 130 -14.33 14.63 23.12
CA SER A 130 -15.33 15.12 22.17
C SER A 130 -16.12 13.98 21.52
N SER A 131 -15.46 12.88 21.18
CA SER A 131 -16.07 11.69 20.58
C SER A 131 -17.04 10.98 21.54
N VAL A 132 -16.69 10.88 22.83
CA VAL A 132 -17.59 10.32 23.85
C VAL A 132 -18.77 11.25 24.13
N LYS A 133 -18.54 12.57 24.09
CA LYS A 133 -19.62 13.56 24.27
C LYS A 133 -20.60 13.55 23.10
N SER A 134 -20.14 13.48 21.86
CA SER A 134 -21.02 13.34 20.71
C SER A 134 -21.79 12.03 20.75
N TRP A 135 -21.13 10.94 21.17
CA TRP A 135 -21.79 9.65 21.36
C TRP A 135 -22.85 9.66 22.46
N SER A 136 -22.58 10.31 23.60
CA SER A 136 -23.53 10.36 24.73
C SER A 136 -24.78 11.20 24.42
N LEU A 137 -24.66 12.17 23.51
CA LEU A 137 -25.76 12.99 23.00
C LEU A 137 -26.65 12.24 21.98
N LEU A 138 -26.20 11.10 21.44
CA LEU A 138 -27.04 10.28 20.57
C LEU A 138 -28.21 9.69 21.37
N LYS A 139 -29.44 9.90 20.85
CA LYS A 139 -30.68 9.39 21.46
C LYS A 139 -30.81 7.87 21.30
N GLU A 140 -30.39 7.32 20.17
CA GLU A 140 -30.36 5.86 19.95
C GLU A 140 -28.93 5.34 20.10
N ARG A 141 -28.64 4.73 21.25
CA ARG A 141 -27.31 4.21 21.59
C ARG A 141 -27.12 2.72 21.28
N ARG A 142 -28.19 2.04 20.86
CA ARG A 142 -28.14 0.62 20.47
C ARG A 142 -27.96 0.52 18.96
N ILE A 143 -26.85 -0.09 18.55
CA ILE A 143 -26.67 -0.56 17.18
C ILE A 143 -27.69 -1.67 16.97
N LYS A 144 -28.59 -1.53 15.99
CA LYS A 144 -29.45 -2.63 15.55
C LYS A 144 -28.54 -3.68 14.92
N ILE A 145 -28.40 -4.81 15.59
CA ILE A 145 -27.70 -6.01 15.10
C ILE A 145 -28.62 -6.70 14.10
#